data_AF-A0A077ASI3-F1
#
_entry.id   AF-A0A077ASI3-F1
#
_cell.length_a   1.000
_cell.length_b   1.000
_cell.length_c   1.000
_cell.angle_alpha   90.00
_cell.angle_beta   90.00
_cell.angle_gamma   90.00
#
_symmetry.space_group_name_H-M   'P 1'
#
loop_
_entity.id
_entity.type
_entity.pdbx_description
1 polymer ?
#
loop_
_entity_poly.entity_id
_entity_poly.type
_entity_poly.pdbx_seq_one_letter_code
_entity_poly.pdbx_strand_id
1 'polypeptide(L)'
;MIKKKDYKRKFPWIKNIRPITEKDTISNLQKCLLSAIKGETSETWYLSHPWNVDVTNRDSNIPAHYKLNSTRKRYSNLEEIADYLRNLAGGSNFSIKKFKTQKVFAVDEDTHETISEWNMYKGIIFETAQQKARYVLHEGMWFMLALDYVAEIDSYIEKICLEDNKRLNLPDKGPKQKEGPYNASVTSNKGSFLLFDQRTV
;
A
#
# COMPACT_ATOMS: atom_id res chain seq x y z
N MET A 1 -7.58 -26.01 -12.41
CA MET A 1 -6.10 -26.03 -12.35
C MET A 1 -5.53 -25.32 -13.57
N ILE A 2 -4.87 -24.17 -13.40
CA ILE A 2 -4.19 -23.47 -14.51
C ILE A 2 -2.86 -24.20 -14.77
N LYS A 3 -2.62 -24.68 -16.00
CA LYS A 3 -1.36 -25.34 -16.38
C LYS A 3 -0.18 -24.38 -16.24
N LYS A 4 0.98 -24.91 -15.83
CA LYS A 4 2.26 -24.25 -15.41
C LYS A 4 2.83 -23.15 -16.33
N LYS A 5 2.23 -22.88 -17.50
CA LYS A 5 2.64 -21.84 -18.47
C LYS A 5 1.52 -20.87 -18.91
N ASP A 6 0.24 -21.20 -18.73
CA ASP A 6 -0.87 -20.34 -19.18
C ASP A 6 -0.99 -19.03 -18.38
N TYR A 7 -0.55 -19.03 -17.13
CA TYR A 7 -0.56 -17.82 -16.30
C TYR A 7 0.32 -16.71 -16.89
N LYS A 8 1.40 -17.05 -17.60
CA LYS A 8 2.30 -16.08 -18.24
C LYS A 8 1.63 -15.35 -19.41
N ARG A 9 0.59 -15.93 -20.02
CA ARG A 9 -0.22 -15.29 -21.07
C ARG A 9 -1.27 -14.36 -20.46
N LYS A 10 -1.84 -14.72 -19.31
CA LYS A 10 -2.85 -13.89 -18.62
C LYS A 10 -2.24 -12.78 -17.76
N PHE A 11 -1.03 -12.97 -17.25
CA PHE A 11 -0.33 -12.04 -16.35
C PHE A 11 1.11 -11.83 -16.81
N PRO A 12 1.35 -11.23 -17.98
CA PRO A 12 2.69 -11.02 -18.52
C PRO A 12 3.57 -10.17 -17.59
N TRP A 13 2.95 -9.24 -16.85
CA TRP A 13 3.58 -8.37 -15.86
C TRP A 13 4.31 -9.12 -14.72
N ILE A 14 3.94 -10.37 -14.44
CA ILE A 14 4.56 -11.15 -13.36
C ILE A 14 6.05 -11.44 -13.60
N LYS A 15 6.54 -11.27 -14.84
CA LYS A 15 7.97 -11.37 -15.18
C LYS A 15 8.76 -10.15 -14.71
N ASN A 16 8.08 -9.03 -14.53
CA ASN A 16 8.65 -7.72 -14.20
C ASN A 16 8.79 -7.52 -12.69
N ILE A 17 8.18 -8.39 -11.87
CA ILE A 17 8.28 -8.40 -10.41
C ILE A 17 8.89 -9.72 -9.98
N ARG A 18 10.10 -9.68 -9.41
CA ARG A 18 10.83 -10.91 -9.04
C ARG A 18 11.17 -10.90 -7.55
N PRO A 19 10.83 -11.96 -6.79
CA PRO A 19 11.29 -12.06 -5.41
C PRO A 19 12.81 -12.19 -5.38
N ILE A 20 13.42 -11.52 -4.41
CA ILE A 20 14.87 -11.56 -4.17
C ILE A 20 15.14 -12.58 -3.07
N THR A 21 16.14 -13.43 -3.29
CA THR A 21 16.53 -14.49 -2.33
C THR A 21 18.00 -14.41 -1.93
N GLU A 22 18.78 -13.63 -2.68
CA GLU A 22 20.19 -13.38 -2.49
C GLU A 22 20.41 -12.63 -1.17
N LYS A 23 21.07 -13.29 -0.21
CA LYS A 23 21.24 -12.78 1.16
C LYS A 23 22.00 -11.46 1.20
N ASP A 24 23.03 -11.31 0.38
CA ASP A 24 23.84 -10.09 0.34
C ASP A 24 23.03 -8.90 -0.19
N THR A 25 22.24 -9.12 -1.25
CA THR A 25 21.30 -8.13 -1.78
C THR A 25 20.28 -7.71 -0.72
N ILE A 26 19.65 -8.69 -0.06
CA ILE A 26 18.69 -8.43 1.02
C ILE A 26 19.34 -7.67 2.18
N SER A 27 20.58 -8.01 2.54
CA SER A 27 21.31 -7.33 3.62
C SER A 27 21.60 -5.87 3.26
N ASN A 28 21.96 -5.58 2.02
CA ASN A 28 22.18 -4.21 1.56
C ASN A 28 20.88 -3.40 1.51
N LEU A 29 19.80 -3.98 1.00
CA LEU A 29 18.47 -3.35 1.00
C LEU A 29 17.95 -3.08 2.41
N GLN A 30 18.23 -3.98 3.35
CA GLN A 30 17.94 -3.80 4.77
C GLN A 30 18.70 -2.61 5.39
N LYS A 31 19.94 -2.34 4.97
CA LYS A 31 20.67 -1.15 5.40
C LYS A 31 20.01 0.12 4.86
N CYS A 32 19.60 0.13 3.59
CA CYS A 32 18.86 1.25 3.01
C CYS A 32 17.56 1.54 3.78
N LEU A 33 16.79 0.50 4.08
CA LEU A 33 15.59 0.64 4.92
C LEU A 33 15.91 1.27 6.28
N LEU A 34 16.96 0.82 6.96
CA LEU A 34 17.34 1.39 8.25
C LEU A 34 17.73 2.87 8.12
N SER A 35 18.48 3.25 7.09
CA SER A 35 18.82 4.66 6.82
C SER A 35 17.58 5.50 6.50
N ALA A 36 16.64 4.98 5.72
CA ALA A 36 15.37 5.66 5.43
C ALA A 36 14.54 5.88 6.70
N ILE A 37 14.43 4.88 7.59
CA ILE A 37 13.71 5.01 8.86
C ILE A 37 14.36 6.07 9.77
N LYS A 38 15.69 6.21 9.74
CA LYS A 38 16.39 7.25 10.49
C LYS A 38 16.27 8.65 9.88
N GLY A 39 15.69 8.79 8.68
CA GLY A 39 15.67 10.05 7.95
C GLY A 39 17.01 10.45 7.34
N GLU A 40 17.93 9.49 7.14
CA GLU A 40 19.23 9.73 6.49
C GLU A 40 19.11 9.84 4.96
N THR A 41 17.94 9.55 4.39
CA THR A 41 17.66 9.55 2.94
C THR A 41 16.31 10.17 2.64
N SER A 42 16.08 10.59 1.38
CA SER A 42 14.77 11.04 0.90
C SER A 42 13.79 9.91 0.56
N GLU A 43 14.21 8.64 0.70
CA GLU A 43 13.36 7.48 0.42
C GLU A 43 12.23 7.39 1.45
N THR A 44 11.01 7.11 0.98
CA THR A 44 9.82 7.06 1.83
C THR A 44 9.49 5.62 2.18
N TRP A 45 9.04 5.41 3.42
CA TRP A 45 8.53 4.16 3.92
C TRP A 45 7.28 4.42 4.75
N TYR A 46 6.44 3.41 4.92
CA TYR A 46 5.22 3.49 5.73
C TYR A 46 4.92 2.15 6.40
N LEU A 47 4.11 2.21 7.45
CA LEU A 47 3.52 1.03 8.06
C LEU A 47 2.11 0.85 7.55
N SER A 48 1.83 -0.33 7.03
CA SER A 48 0.48 -0.75 6.66
C SER A 48 0.06 -1.95 7.48
N HIS A 49 -1.26 -2.11 7.58
CA HIS A 49 -1.84 -3.38 7.96
C HIS A 49 -1.56 -4.40 6.83
N PRO A 50 -1.05 -5.61 7.14
CA PRO A 50 -0.85 -6.65 6.14
C PRO A 50 -2.16 -7.10 5.48
N TRP A 51 -2.09 -7.61 4.25
CA TRP A 51 -3.25 -7.91 3.40
C TRP A 51 -4.18 -9.00 3.97
N ASN A 52 -3.76 -9.77 4.97
CA ASN A 52 -4.49 -10.92 5.47
C ASN A 52 -5.63 -10.61 6.47
N VAL A 53 -6.28 -9.45 6.37
CA VAL A 53 -7.53 -9.19 7.12
C VAL A 53 -8.65 -10.01 6.51
N ASP A 54 -9.36 -10.77 7.35
CA ASP A 54 -10.59 -11.41 6.93
C ASP A 54 -11.66 -10.34 6.66
N VAL A 55 -11.82 -9.97 5.39
CA VAL A 55 -12.75 -8.93 4.93
C VAL A 55 -14.22 -9.33 5.01
N THR A 56 -14.54 -10.51 5.55
CA THR A 56 -15.93 -10.98 5.67
C THR A 56 -16.71 -10.27 6.77
N ASN A 57 -16.03 -9.64 7.75
CA ASN A 57 -16.65 -8.85 8.82
C ASN A 57 -16.17 -7.39 8.78
N ARG A 58 -16.72 -6.59 7.87
CA ARG A 58 -16.23 -5.22 7.56
C ARG A 58 -16.45 -4.20 8.68
N ASP A 59 -17.47 -4.37 9.51
CA ASP A 59 -17.80 -3.43 10.58
C ASP A 59 -17.06 -3.73 11.90
N SER A 60 -16.50 -4.94 12.06
CA SER A 60 -15.85 -5.41 13.30
C SER A 60 -14.32 -5.39 13.27
N ASN A 61 -13.72 -4.94 12.17
CA ASN A 61 -12.28 -5.09 11.91
C ASN A 61 -11.49 -3.78 11.86
N ILE A 62 -12.10 -2.64 12.24
CA ILE A 62 -11.38 -1.39 12.41
C ILE A 62 -10.80 -1.38 13.83
N PRO A 63 -9.47 -1.45 14.00
CA PRO A 63 -8.88 -1.42 15.32
C PRO A 63 -9.04 -0.04 15.96
N ALA A 64 -9.43 -0.01 17.23
CA ALA A 64 -9.47 1.20 18.04
C ALA A 64 -8.07 1.73 18.34
N HIS A 65 -7.12 0.82 18.55
CA HIS A 65 -5.72 1.15 18.80
C HIS A 65 -4.82 -0.04 18.50
N TYR A 66 -3.52 0.23 18.54
CA TYR A 66 -2.47 -0.74 18.33
C TYR A 66 -1.57 -0.85 19.57
N LYS A 67 -0.93 -2.01 19.75
CA LYS A 67 0.07 -2.27 20.79
C LYS A 67 1.30 -2.92 20.16
N LEU A 68 2.46 -2.71 20.77
CA LEU A 68 3.70 -3.39 20.39
C LEU A 68 4.10 -4.40 21.46
N ASN A 69 4.28 -5.68 21.12
CA ASN A 69 4.55 -6.75 22.09
C ASN A 69 3.63 -6.62 23.33
N SER A 70 4.13 -6.98 24.52
CA SER A 70 3.43 -6.80 25.79
C SER A 70 3.57 -5.38 26.38
N THR A 71 3.75 -4.34 25.56
CA THR A 71 3.80 -2.96 26.07
C THR A 71 2.42 -2.50 26.52
N ARG A 72 2.37 -1.69 27.59
CA ARG A 72 1.12 -1.03 28.02
C ARG A 72 0.76 0.18 27.16
N LYS A 73 1.71 0.67 26.33
CA LYS A 73 1.49 1.82 25.47
C LYS A 73 0.51 1.47 24.35
N ARG A 74 -0.45 2.36 24.14
CA ARG A 74 -1.43 2.30 23.05
C ARG A 74 -1.02 3.32 21.99
N TYR A 75 -1.21 2.94 20.73
CA TYR A 75 -0.99 3.79 19.58
C TYR A 75 -2.31 3.93 18.83
N SER A 76 -2.77 5.14 18.55
CA SER A 76 -4.09 5.35 17.93
C SER A 76 -4.10 4.92 16.47
N ASN A 77 -2.95 4.97 15.81
CA ASN A 77 -2.79 4.60 14.40
C ASN A 77 -1.37 4.03 14.14
N LEU A 78 -1.14 3.52 12.93
CA LEU A 78 0.16 2.99 12.51
C LEU A 78 1.23 4.07 12.34
N GLU A 79 0.85 5.33 12.09
CA GLU A 79 1.80 6.44 11.96
C GLU A 79 2.47 6.76 13.30
N GLU A 80 1.73 6.70 14.42
CA GLU A 80 2.33 6.85 15.75
C GLU A 80 3.34 5.73 16.07
N ILE A 81 3.13 4.53 15.51
CA ILE A 81 4.12 3.44 15.59
C ILE A 81 5.32 3.76 14.69
N ALA A 82 5.09 4.32 13.50
CA ALA A 82 6.17 4.74 12.60
C ALA A 82 7.04 5.82 13.26
N ASP A 83 6.43 6.79 13.93
CA ASP A 83 7.12 7.80 14.75
C ASP A 83 7.91 7.20 15.89
N TYR A 84 7.35 6.19 16.56
CA TYR A 84 8.10 5.44 17.57
C TYR A 84 9.36 4.78 16.99
N LEU A 85 9.28 4.20 15.78
CA LEU A 85 10.44 3.63 15.11
C LEU A 85 11.46 4.70 14.71
N ARG A 86 11.02 5.86 14.23
CA ARG A 86 11.89 7.02 13.96
C ARG A 86 12.62 7.47 15.22
N ASN A 87 11.92 7.55 16.35
CA ASN A 87 12.50 7.94 17.64
C ASN A 87 13.46 6.90 18.25
N LEU A 88 13.35 5.63 17.85
CA LEU A 88 14.31 4.59 18.23
C LEU A 88 15.61 4.65 17.42
N ALA A 89 15.67 5.44 16.35
CA ALA A 89 16.84 5.60 15.49
C ALA A 89 18.12 5.84 16.32
N GLY A 90 19.10 4.95 16.18
CA GLY A 90 20.39 5.05 16.88
C GLY A 90 20.46 4.32 18.22
N GLY A 91 19.36 3.79 18.75
CA GLY A 91 19.35 2.93 19.94
C GLY A 91 19.76 1.48 19.63
N SER A 92 20.21 0.73 20.63
CA SER A 92 20.57 -0.70 20.51
C SER A 92 19.41 -1.60 20.06
N ASN A 93 18.17 -1.15 20.24
CA ASN A 93 16.96 -1.86 19.79
C ASN A 93 16.61 -1.61 18.32
N PHE A 94 17.33 -0.74 17.61
CA PHE A 94 17.05 -0.38 16.22
C PHE A 94 17.74 -1.35 15.26
N SER A 95 17.05 -2.43 14.88
CA SER A 95 17.58 -3.40 13.93
C SER A 95 16.48 -4.17 13.20
N ILE A 96 16.79 -4.68 12.00
CA ILE A 96 15.89 -5.56 11.25
C ILE A 96 15.53 -6.82 12.05
N LYS A 97 16.50 -7.38 12.80
CA LYS A 97 16.25 -8.53 13.68
C LYS A 97 15.16 -8.19 14.69
N LYS A 98 15.21 -7.00 15.31
CA LYS A 98 14.17 -6.55 16.22
C LYS A 98 12.82 -6.41 15.52
N PHE A 99 12.78 -5.77 14.36
CA PHE A 99 11.53 -5.59 13.60
C PHE A 99 10.88 -6.92 13.18
N LYS A 100 11.68 -7.97 12.94
CA LYS A 100 11.16 -9.31 12.63
C LYS A 100 10.56 -10.02 13.85
N THR A 101 11.00 -9.67 15.05
CA THR A 101 10.51 -10.26 16.32
C THR A 101 9.44 -9.41 17.00
N GLN A 102 9.40 -8.11 16.72
CA GLN A 102 8.45 -7.18 17.30
C GLN A 102 7.07 -7.44 16.68
N LYS A 103 6.08 -7.73 17.51
CA LYS A 103 4.68 -7.89 17.11
C LYS A 103 3.92 -6.58 17.23
N VAL A 104 3.07 -6.31 16.24
CA VAL A 104 2.03 -5.29 16.26
C VAL A 104 0.71 -6.01 16.46
N PHE A 105 -0.08 -5.54 17.42
CA PHE A 105 -1.41 -6.06 17.73
C PHE A 105 -2.42 -4.96 17.42
N ALA A 106 -3.44 -5.26 16.63
CA ALA A 106 -4.60 -4.39 16.46
C ALA A 106 -5.70 -4.86 17.42
N VAL A 107 -6.26 -3.92 18.17
CA VAL A 107 -7.16 -4.21 19.29
C VAL A 107 -8.52 -3.60 19.01
N ASP A 108 -9.56 -4.40 19.23
CA ASP A 108 -10.94 -4.00 19.11
C ASP A 108 -11.39 -3.07 20.24
N GLU A 109 -12.34 -2.18 19.95
CA GLU A 109 -12.85 -1.25 20.95
C GLU A 109 -13.72 -1.95 21.99
N ASP A 110 -14.66 -2.77 21.53
CA ASP A 110 -15.76 -3.31 22.34
C ASP A 110 -15.31 -4.48 23.21
N THR A 111 -14.58 -5.43 22.61
CA THR A 111 -14.14 -6.66 23.26
C THR A 111 -12.80 -6.49 23.99
N HIS A 112 -12.03 -5.44 23.64
CA HIS A 112 -10.63 -5.26 24.03
C HIS A 112 -9.70 -6.43 23.65
N GLU A 113 -10.15 -7.32 22.78
CA GLU A 113 -9.38 -8.46 22.28
C GLU A 113 -8.50 -8.05 21.09
N THR A 114 -7.48 -8.87 20.81
CA THR A 114 -6.66 -8.70 19.61
C THR A 114 -7.40 -9.27 18.42
N ILE A 115 -7.77 -8.42 17.46
CA ILE A 115 -8.41 -8.84 16.20
C ILE A 115 -7.40 -9.26 15.14
N SER A 116 -6.17 -8.75 15.24
CA SER A 116 -5.09 -9.13 14.32
C SER A 116 -3.72 -8.87 14.91
N GLU A 117 -2.75 -9.69 14.51
CA GLU A 117 -1.35 -9.51 14.88
C GLU A 117 -0.39 -9.83 13.73
N TRP A 118 0.71 -9.08 13.65
CA TRP A 118 1.75 -9.32 12.66
C TRP A 118 3.13 -8.89 13.17
N ASN A 119 4.18 -9.40 12.54
CA ASN A 119 5.53 -8.90 12.79
C ASN A 119 5.66 -7.51 12.16
N MET A 120 6.27 -6.56 12.87
CA MET A 120 6.51 -5.19 12.39
C MET A 120 7.10 -5.19 10.98
N TYR A 121 8.10 -6.05 10.73
CA TYR A 121 8.75 -6.17 9.43
C TYR A 121 7.80 -6.54 8.27
N LYS A 122 6.68 -7.22 8.53
CA LYS A 122 5.67 -7.52 7.50
C LYS A 122 4.82 -6.30 7.13
N GLY A 123 4.59 -5.40 8.09
CA GLY A 123 3.82 -4.18 7.88
C GLY A 123 4.64 -3.04 7.26
N ILE A 124 5.97 -3.14 7.22
CA ILE A 124 6.81 -2.13 6.57
C ILE A 124 6.67 -2.26 5.05
N ILE A 125 6.30 -1.14 4.43
CA ILE A 125 6.37 -0.95 2.99
C ILE A 125 7.43 0.09 2.70
N PHE A 126 8.32 -0.25 1.76
CA PHE A 126 9.46 0.59 1.43
C PHE A 126 9.88 0.37 -0.01
N GLU A 127 10.25 1.45 -0.68
CA GLU A 127 10.79 1.43 -2.03
C GLU A 127 12.14 2.14 -2.06
N THR A 128 13.10 1.55 -2.77
CA THR A 128 14.44 2.12 -2.97
C THR A 128 14.92 1.86 -4.39
N ALA A 129 15.69 2.78 -4.94
CA ALA A 129 16.35 2.61 -6.24
C ALA A 129 17.86 2.43 -6.03
N GLN A 130 18.43 1.36 -6.57
CA GLN A 130 19.88 1.19 -6.63
C GLN A 130 20.33 0.91 -8.06
N GLN A 131 21.25 1.74 -8.55
CA GLN A 131 21.84 1.66 -9.90
C GLN A 131 20.80 1.62 -11.02
N LYS A 132 20.39 0.40 -11.39
CA LYS A 132 19.57 0.04 -12.56
C LYS A 132 18.39 -0.85 -12.15
N ALA A 133 17.89 -0.76 -10.93
CA ALA A 133 16.69 -1.47 -10.52
C ALA A 133 15.98 -0.73 -9.39
N ARG A 134 14.65 -0.90 -9.34
CA ARG A 134 13.82 -0.53 -8.20
C ARG A 134 13.55 -1.77 -7.36
N TYR A 135 13.53 -1.57 -6.06
CA TYR A 135 13.33 -2.62 -5.08
C TYR A 135 12.20 -2.24 -4.14
N VAL A 136 11.32 -3.18 -3.87
CA VAL A 136 10.16 -2.99 -3.00
C VAL A 136 10.20 -4.03 -1.88
N LEU A 137 10.02 -3.57 -0.65
CA LEU A 137 9.68 -4.41 0.49
C LEU A 137 8.16 -4.38 0.67
N HIS A 138 7.54 -5.55 0.64
CA HIS A 138 6.11 -5.71 0.90
C HIS A 138 5.86 -7.08 1.53
N GLU A 139 5.00 -7.16 2.55
CA GLU A 139 4.71 -8.41 3.27
C GLU A 139 5.96 -9.11 3.84
N GLY A 140 6.99 -8.34 4.19
CA GLY A 140 8.26 -8.86 4.68
C GLY A 140 9.12 -9.55 3.61
N MET A 141 8.77 -9.44 2.34
CA MET A 141 9.51 -9.96 1.20
C MET A 141 10.05 -8.84 0.32
N TRP A 142 11.27 -9.03 -0.19
CA TRP A 142 11.88 -8.11 -1.13
C TRP A 142 11.59 -8.54 -2.57
N PHE A 143 11.26 -7.56 -3.40
CA PHE A 143 11.01 -7.73 -4.82
C PHE A 143 11.88 -6.76 -5.60
N MET A 144 12.39 -7.21 -6.75
CA MET A 144 13.01 -6.38 -7.75
C MET A 144 12.01 -6.11 -8.87
N LEU A 145 11.88 -4.85 -9.24
CA LEU A 145 11.10 -4.39 -10.39
C LEU A 145 12.03 -4.19 -11.59
N ALA A 146 11.59 -4.64 -12.76
CA ALA A 146 12.28 -4.33 -14.02
C ALA A 146 12.26 -2.81 -14.27
N LEU A 147 13.37 -2.25 -14.78
CA LEU A 147 13.55 -0.81 -14.99
C LEU A 147 12.41 -0.16 -15.75
N ASP A 148 12.08 -0.77 -16.89
CA ASP A 148 11.12 -0.19 -17.82
C ASP A 148 9.68 -0.44 -17.40
N TYR A 149 9.45 -1.26 -16.36
CA TYR A 149 8.10 -1.64 -15.98
C TYR A 149 7.31 -0.48 -15.35
N VAL A 150 7.98 0.38 -14.58
CA VAL A 150 7.31 1.58 -14.05
C VAL A 150 6.95 2.51 -15.21
N ALA A 151 7.87 2.73 -16.15
CA ALA A 151 7.59 3.53 -17.34
C ALA A 151 6.48 2.93 -18.23
N GLU A 152 6.40 1.60 -18.32
CA GLU A 152 5.32 0.88 -19.01
C GLU A 152 3.97 1.14 -18.32
N ILE A 153 3.92 1.08 -16.98
CA ILE A 153 2.72 1.41 -16.21
C ILE A 153 2.34 2.88 -16.41
N ASP A 154 3.30 3.80 -16.30
CA ASP A 154 3.06 5.24 -16.45
C ASP A 154 2.49 5.52 -17.85
N SER A 155 3.10 4.98 -18.90
CA SER A 155 2.62 5.12 -20.28
C SER A 155 1.23 4.49 -20.49
N TYR A 156 0.96 3.36 -19.84
CA TYR A 156 -0.37 2.74 -19.87
C TYR A 156 -1.44 3.61 -19.18
N ILE A 157 -1.14 4.16 -18.01
CA ILE A 157 -2.03 5.08 -17.29
C ILE A 157 -2.26 6.35 -18.11
N GLU A 158 -1.21 6.96 -18.65
CA GLU A 158 -1.31 8.12 -19.53
C GLU A 158 -2.21 7.83 -20.73
N LYS A 159 -2.06 6.65 -21.35
CA LYS A 159 -2.91 6.23 -22.46
C LYS A 159 -4.38 6.12 -22.06
N ILE A 160 -4.69 5.51 -20.90
CA ILE A 160 -6.06 5.49 -20.36
C ILE A 160 -6.56 6.93 -20.19
N CYS A 161 -5.78 7.79 -19.53
CA CYS A 161 -6.16 9.17 -19.28
C CYS A 161 -6.37 9.97 -20.57
N LEU A 162 -5.65 9.67 -21.66
CA LEU A 162 -5.77 10.37 -22.94
C LEU A 162 -6.90 9.82 -23.83
N GLU A 163 -7.13 8.52 -23.81
CA GLU A 163 -8.14 7.85 -24.64
C GLU A 163 -9.53 7.86 -24.00
N ASP A 164 -9.64 7.58 -22.68
CA ASP A 164 -10.93 7.52 -21.98
C ASP A 164 -11.49 8.91 -21.62
N ASN A 165 -10.64 9.92 -21.31
CA ASN A 165 -11.16 11.28 -21.14
C ASN A 165 -11.73 11.84 -22.45
N LYS A 166 -11.18 11.47 -23.61
CA LYS A 166 -11.77 11.84 -24.90
C LYS A 166 -13.08 11.12 -25.17
N ARG A 167 -13.20 9.86 -24.75
CA ARG A 167 -14.43 9.06 -24.93
C ARG A 167 -15.55 9.48 -24.00
N LEU A 168 -15.26 9.72 -22.72
CA LEU A 168 -16.25 10.13 -21.73
C LEU A 168 -16.57 11.63 -21.89
N ASN A 169 -15.55 12.46 -22.17
CA ASN A 169 -15.66 13.91 -22.36
C ASN A 169 -16.55 14.55 -21.28
N LEU A 170 -16.34 14.18 -20.02
CA LEU A 170 -17.16 14.69 -18.92
C LEU A 170 -16.92 16.19 -18.76
N PRO A 171 -17.97 17.02 -18.57
CA PRO A 171 -17.79 18.43 -18.29
C PRO A 171 -17.01 18.63 -16.99
N ASP A 172 -16.24 19.71 -16.88
CA ASP A 172 -15.56 20.04 -15.63
C ASP A 172 -16.57 20.35 -14.53
N LYS A 173 -16.29 19.85 -13.32
CA LYS A 173 -17.07 20.21 -12.13
C LYS A 173 -16.68 21.61 -11.67
N GLY A 174 -17.66 22.49 -11.54
CA GLY A 174 -17.43 23.83 -10.99
C GLY A 174 -16.96 23.78 -9.52
N PRO A 175 -16.15 24.76 -9.05
CA PRO A 175 -15.49 24.73 -7.74
C PRO A 175 -16.43 24.65 -6.53
N LYS A 176 -17.72 24.95 -6.70
CA LYS A 176 -18.76 24.85 -5.65
C LYS A 176 -19.95 23.97 -6.06
N GLN A 177 -19.86 23.27 -7.19
CA GLN A 177 -20.95 22.44 -7.67
C GLN A 177 -21.07 21.20 -6.78
N LYS A 178 -22.28 20.93 -6.29
CA LYS A 178 -22.55 19.68 -5.56
C LYS A 178 -22.62 18.52 -6.55
N GLU A 179 -22.32 17.32 -6.07
CA GLU A 179 -22.27 16.09 -6.88
C GLU A 179 -23.61 15.80 -7.59
N GLY A 180 -24.74 15.85 -6.88
CA GLY A 180 -26.06 15.58 -7.47
C GLY A 180 -26.37 16.44 -8.70
N PRO A 181 -26.31 17.79 -8.60
CA PRO A 181 -26.47 18.68 -9.75
C PRO A 181 -25.48 18.45 -10.90
N TYR A 182 -24.24 18.06 -10.57
CA TYR A 182 -23.24 17.70 -11.57
C TYR A 182 -23.64 16.43 -12.33
N ASN A 183 -23.95 15.34 -11.62
CA ASN A 183 -24.35 14.06 -12.20
C ASN A 183 -25.59 14.22 -13.11
N ALA A 184 -26.59 15.00 -12.67
CA ALA A 184 -27.76 15.32 -13.49
C ALA A 184 -27.43 16.14 -14.76
N SER A 185 -26.48 17.08 -14.67
CA SER A 185 -26.06 17.87 -15.84
C SER A 185 -25.29 17.04 -16.88
N VAL A 186 -24.56 16.01 -16.44
CA VAL A 186 -23.82 15.09 -17.32
C VAL A 186 -24.79 14.25 -18.14
N THR A 187 -25.84 13.70 -17.51
CA THR A 187 -26.82 12.85 -18.19
C THR A 187 -27.78 13.63 -19.09
N SER A 188 -28.06 14.89 -18.74
CA SER A 188 -28.93 15.75 -19.55
C SER A 188 -28.29 16.19 -20.87
N ASN A 189 -26.95 16.32 -20.89
CA ASN A 189 -26.22 16.83 -22.05
C ASN A 189 -25.77 15.75 -23.04
N LYS A 190 -25.81 14.47 -22.66
CA LYS A 190 -25.21 13.39 -23.45
C LYS A 190 -26.02 12.09 -23.30
N GLY A 191 -26.69 11.67 -24.38
CA GLY A 191 -27.49 10.44 -24.44
C GLY A 191 -26.72 9.12 -24.27
N SER A 192 -25.50 9.16 -23.75
CA SER A 192 -24.64 8.00 -23.48
C SER A 192 -24.37 7.77 -21.99
N PHE A 193 -24.99 8.56 -21.10
CA PHE A 193 -24.83 8.45 -19.65
C PHE A 193 -26.18 8.23 -18.95
N LEU A 194 -26.17 7.38 -17.91
CA LEU A 194 -27.33 7.07 -17.08
C LEU A 194 -27.08 7.53 -15.64
N LEU A 195 -28.12 8.09 -15.01
CA LEU A 195 -28.06 8.59 -13.64
C LEU A 195 -28.50 7.47 -12.68
N PHE A 196 -27.53 6.84 -12.01
CA PHE A 196 -27.81 5.77 -11.03
C PHE A 196 -27.91 6.27 -9.58
N ASP A 197 -27.38 7.46 -9.30
CA ASP A 197 -27.22 8.02 -7.96
C ASP A 197 -28.47 8.79 -7.44
N GLN A 198 -29.54 8.82 -8.23
CA GLN A 198 -30.83 9.38 -7.82
C GLN A 198 -31.95 8.40 -8.18
N ARG A 199 -33.01 8.36 -7.35
CA ARG A 199 -34.21 7.57 -7.64
C ARG A 199 -34.70 7.88 -9.04
N THR A 200 -34.59 6.91 -9.94
CA THR A 200 -35.22 6.93 -11.25
C THR A 200 -36.68 6.55 -11.04
N VAL A 201 -37.52 7.55 -10.74
CA VAL A 201 -38.98 7.47 -10.56
C VAL A 201 -39.45 6.46 -9.51
#